data_AF-A0A4U5V077-F1
#
_entry.id   AF-A0A4U5V077-F1
#
_cell.length_a   1.000
_cell.length_b   1.000
_cell.length_c   1.000
_cell.angle_alpha   90.00
_cell.angle_beta   90.00
_cell.angle_gamma   90.00
#
_symmetry.space_group_name_H-M   'P 1'
#
loop_
_entity.id
_entity.type
_entity.pdbx_description
1 polymer ?
#
loop_
_entity_poly.entity_id
_entity_poly.type
_entity_poly.pdbx_seq_one_letter_code
_entity_poly.pdbx_strand_id
1 'polypeptide(L)'
;MRDMEQKLQQERQDRRDVNSDLSRQYKTMQTELSNKVKTLEKEVSQLKEELVLCQEDLRKEKRERERVQQEKDATVNDLQHKLDNMEIEYEKILHETLDSLTSQLSVARQGWEEKSTALHQNYKELLSEFGLNAFDI
;
A
#
# COMPACT_ATOMS: atom_id res chain seq x y z
N MET A 1 -34.60 12.38 92.94
CA MET A 1 -35.61 12.16 91.89
C MET A 1 -35.46 13.16 90.73
N ARG A 2 -35.45 14.48 90.97
CA ARG A 2 -35.23 15.50 89.92
C ARG A 2 -33.96 15.30 89.06
N ASP A 3 -32.80 15.07 89.67
CA ASP A 3 -31.55 14.88 88.91
C ASP A 3 -31.58 13.65 87.99
N MET A 4 -32.30 12.60 88.38
CA MET A 4 -32.44 11.37 87.60
C MET A 4 -33.37 11.57 86.41
N GLU A 5 -34.45 12.32 86.59
CA GLU A 5 -35.36 12.74 85.52
C GLU A 5 -34.64 13.65 84.50
N GLN A 6 -33.82 14.59 84.98
CA GLN A 6 -33.04 15.47 84.12
C GLN A 6 -32.00 14.71 83.29
N LYS A 7 -31.28 13.75 83.89
CA LYS A 7 -30.36 12.86 83.16
C LYS A 7 -31.07 12.01 82.12
N LEU A 8 -32.23 11.44 82.46
CA LEU A 8 -33.04 10.67 81.50
C LEU A 8 -33.52 11.53 80.33
N GLN A 9 -33.87 12.79 80.59
CA GLN A 9 -34.30 13.72 79.56
C GLN A 9 -33.14 14.15 78.65
N GLN A 10 -31.95 14.34 79.21
CA GLN A 10 -30.73 14.62 78.44
C GLN A 10 -30.37 13.44 77.54
N GLU A 11 -30.33 12.21 78.06
CA GLU A 11 -30.07 11.00 77.27
C GLU A 11 -31.08 10.81 76.12
N ARG A 12 -32.36 11.11 76.38
CA ARG A 12 -33.39 11.10 75.33
C ARG A 12 -33.15 12.15 74.27
N GLN A 13 -32.63 13.32 74.65
CA GLN A 13 -32.29 14.39 73.72
C GLN A 13 -31.06 14.02 72.89
N ASP A 14 -29.99 13.57 73.53
CA ASP A 14 -28.76 13.14 72.86
C ASP A 14 -29.06 12.01 71.87
N ARG A 15 -29.90 11.03 72.25
CA ARG A 15 -30.33 9.96 71.34
C ARG A 15 -31.14 10.47 70.15
N ARG A 16 -31.96 11.51 70.33
CA ARG A 16 -32.69 12.15 69.23
C ARG A 16 -31.73 12.88 68.29
N ASP A 17 -30.76 13.59 68.84
CA ASP A 17 -29.79 14.37 68.07
C ASP A 17 -28.88 13.44 67.25
N VAL A 18 -28.37 12.37 67.85
CA VAL A 18 -27.61 11.32 67.13
C VAL A 18 -28.45 10.68 66.02
N ASN A 19 -29.72 10.37 66.27
CA ASN A 19 -30.59 9.78 65.25
C ASN A 19 -30.89 10.76 64.10
N SER A 20 -31.05 12.05 64.41
CA SER A 20 -31.22 13.12 63.43
C SER A 20 -29.97 13.27 62.55
N ASP A 21 -28.79 13.28 63.17
CA ASP A 21 -27.52 13.37 62.45
C ASP A 21 -27.26 12.16 61.57
N LEU A 22 -27.53 10.94 62.05
CA LEU A 22 -27.41 9.72 61.26
C LEU A 22 -28.37 9.75 60.05
N SER A 23 -29.61 10.22 60.26
CA SER A 23 -30.59 10.38 59.19
C SER A 23 -30.14 11.41 58.14
N ARG A 24 -29.51 12.50 58.58
CA ARG A 24 -28.92 13.51 57.69
C ARG A 24 -27.77 12.91 56.87
N GLN A 25 -26.82 12.25 57.52
CA GLN A 25 -25.68 11.60 56.85
C GLN A 25 -26.14 10.56 55.83
N TYR A 26 -27.11 9.73 56.18
CA TYR A 26 -27.69 8.76 55.27
C TYR A 26 -28.27 9.41 54.02
N LYS A 27 -29.06 10.49 54.18
CA LYS A 27 -29.63 11.24 53.06
C LYS A 27 -28.55 11.90 52.18
N THR A 28 -27.51 12.45 52.79
CA THR A 28 -26.37 13.03 52.05
C THR A 28 -25.70 11.95 51.21
N MET A 29 -25.33 10.83 51.81
CA MET A 29 -24.67 9.71 51.13
C MET A 29 -25.56 9.13 50.01
N GLN A 30 -26.87 8.99 50.26
CA GLN A 30 -27.82 8.54 49.25
C GLN A 30 -27.87 9.49 48.04
N THR A 31 -27.84 10.80 48.29
CA THR A 31 -27.85 11.82 47.23
C THR A 31 -26.56 11.81 46.42
N GLU A 32 -25.40 11.72 47.09
CA GLU A 32 -24.10 11.63 46.44
C GLU A 32 -23.97 10.39 45.56
N LEU A 33 -24.38 9.23 46.08
CA LEU A 33 -24.38 7.98 45.30
C LEU A 33 -25.34 8.07 44.11
N SER A 34 -26.54 8.62 44.29
CA SER A 34 -27.49 8.81 43.19
C SER A 34 -26.92 9.72 42.10
N ASN A 35 -26.25 10.81 42.48
CA ASN A 35 -25.59 11.71 41.53
C ASN A 35 -24.45 11.01 40.80
N LYS A 36 -23.62 10.24 41.51
CA LYS A 36 -22.51 9.49 40.91
C LYS A 36 -23.02 8.46 39.90
N VAL A 37 -24.08 7.72 40.23
CA VAL A 37 -24.70 6.77 39.31
C VAL A 37 -25.18 7.47 38.04
N LYS A 38 -25.91 8.59 38.16
CA LYS A 38 -26.39 9.35 37.01
C LYS A 38 -25.25 9.86 36.11
N THR A 39 -24.16 10.35 36.72
CA THR A 39 -22.99 10.81 35.96
C THR A 39 -22.35 9.64 35.20
N LEU A 40 -22.14 8.51 35.87
CA LEU A 40 -21.55 7.32 35.25
C LEU A 40 -22.45 6.76 34.13
N GLU A 41 -23.77 6.74 34.33
CA GLU A 41 -24.72 6.31 33.28
C GLU A 41 -24.66 7.22 32.05
N LYS A 42 -24.51 8.54 32.25
CA LYS A 42 -24.33 9.49 31.17
C LYS A 42 -23.00 9.27 30.44
N GLU A 43 -21.89 9.13 31.17
CA GLU A 43 -20.57 8.88 30.59
C GLU A 43 -20.56 7.57 29.79
N VAL A 44 -21.13 6.50 30.34
CA VAL A 44 -21.25 5.21 29.64
C VAL A 44 -22.07 5.36 28.35
N SER A 45 -23.13 6.16 28.37
CA SER A 45 -23.96 6.40 27.17
C SER A 45 -23.16 7.18 26.10
N GLN A 46 -22.46 8.23 26.50
CA GLN A 46 -21.61 9.02 25.61
C GLN A 46 -20.47 8.19 24.99
N LEU A 47 -19.77 7.41 25.82
CA LEU A 47 -18.68 6.54 25.34
C LEU A 47 -19.19 5.47 24.37
N LYS A 48 -20.42 4.98 24.55
CA LYS A 48 -21.04 4.04 23.60
C LYS A 48 -21.33 4.71 22.26
N GLU A 49 -21.84 5.93 22.26
CA GLU A 49 -22.08 6.69 21.04
C GLU A 49 -20.77 6.98 20.29
N GLU A 50 -19.74 7.46 21.00
CA GLU A 50 -18.41 7.69 20.43
C GLU A 50 -17.78 6.42 19.87
N LEU A 51 -17.96 5.28 20.56
CA LEU A 51 -17.47 3.99 20.09
C LEU A 51 -18.15 3.58 18.78
N VAL A 52 -19.46 3.79 18.64
CA VAL A 52 -20.19 3.48 17.40
C VAL A 52 -19.66 4.34 16.25
N LEU A 53 -19.53 5.65 16.45
CA LEU A 53 -18.98 6.56 15.44
C LEU A 53 -17.57 6.16 15.01
N CYS A 54 -16.68 5.89 15.98
CA CYS A 54 -15.32 5.46 15.71
C CYS A 54 -15.28 4.14 14.92
N GLN A 55 -16.16 3.19 15.23
CA GLN A 55 -16.26 1.93 14.49
C GLN A 55 -16.77 2.12 13.06
N GLU A 56 -17.71 3.04 12.85
CA GLU A 56 -18.23 3.38 11.53
C GLU A 56 -17.15 4.04 10.66
N ASP A 57 -16.43 5.02 11.22
CA ASP A 57 -15.32 5.68 10.54
C ASP A 57 -14.21 4.69 10.21
N LEU A 58 -13.84 3.82 11.16
CA LEU A 58 -12.84 2.78 10.92
C LEU A 58 -13.27 1.84 9.79
N ARG A 59 -14.55 1.45 9.73
CA ARG A 59 -15.07 0.61 8.66
C ARG A 59 -15.04 1.34 7.32
N LYS A 60 -15.39 2.62 7.28
CA LYS A 60 -15.34 3.44 6.07
C LYS A 60 -13.91 3.56 5.56
N GLU A 61 -12.97 3.88 6.43
CA GLU A 61 -11.55 4.04 6.10
C GLU A 61 -10.94 2.72 5.60
N LYS A 62 -11.29 1.59 6.23
CA LYS A 62 -10.85 0.27 5.76
C LYS A 62 -11.33 -0.04 4.35
N ARG A 63 -12.61 0.20 4.05
CA ARG A 63 -13.17 0.00 2.70
C ARG A 63 -12.50 0.90 1.67
N GLU A 64 -12.30 2.16 2.01
CA GLU A 64 -11.65 3.12 1.10
C GLU A 64 -10.20 2.73 0.82
N ARG A 65 -9.45 2.36 1.86
CA ARG A 65 -8.08 1.85 1.70
C ARG A 65 -8.04 0.60 0.81
N GLU A 66 -8.96 -0.35 1.01
CA GLU A 66 -9.05 -1.55 0.17
C GLU A 66 -9.37 -1.22 -1.29
N ARG A 67 -10.31 -0.29 -1.54
CA ARG A 67 -10.64 0.19 -2.89
C ARG A 67 -9.43 0.82 -3.57
N VAL A 68 -8.76 1.75 -2.89
CA VAL A 68 -7.57 2.43 -3.42
C VAL A 68 -6.44 1.44 -3.66
N GLN A 69 -6.27 0.44 -2.79
CA GLN A 69 -5.28 -0.61 -2.99
C GLN A 69 -5.56 -1.42 -4.25
N GLN A 70 -6.81 -1.85 -4.45
CA GLN A 70 -7.20 -2.59 -5.65
C GLN A 70 -6.99 -1.78 -6.94
N GLU A 71 -7.30 -0.48 -6.94
CA GLU A 71 -7.06 0.41 -8.08
C GLU A 71 -5.57 0.56 -8.40
N LYS A 72 -4.74 0.68 -7.36
CA LYS A 72 -3.28 0.73 -7.51
C LYS A 72 -2.74 -0.58 -8.06
N ASP A 73 -3.16 -1.71 -7.51
CA ASP A 73 -2.73 -3.03 -7.96
C ASP A 73 -3.15 -3.29 -9.41
N ALA A 74 -4.36 -2.89 -9.80
CA ALA A 74 -4.82 -2.95 -11.19
C ALA A 74 -3.94 -2.08 -12.12
N THR A 75 -3.60 -0.87 -11.69
CA THR A 75 -2.73 0.04 -12.46
C THR A 75 -1.32 -0.52 -12.60
N VAL A 76 -0.75 -1.08 -11.53
CA VAL A 76 0.57 -1.72 -11.55
C VAL A 76 0.58 -2.89 -12.51
N ASN A 77 -0.44 -3.74 -12.49
CA ASN A 77 -0.54 -4.88 -13.40
C ASN A 77 -0.67 -4.45 -14.87
N ASP A 78 -1.49 -3.43 -15.16
CA ASP A 78 -1.62 -2.86 -16.50
C ASP A 78 -0.29 -2.28 -17.01
N LEU A 79 0.43 -1.54 -16.16
CA LEU A 79 1.74 -0.99 -16.51
C LEU A 79 2.79 -2.09 -16.72
N GLN A 80 2.79 -3.14 -15.89
CA GLN A 80 3.69 -4.27 -16.07
C GLN A 80 3.43 -4.98 -17.41
N HIS A 81 2.17 -5.25 -17.74
CA HIS A 81 1.82 -5.85 -19.03
C HIS A 81 2.24 -4.97 -20.22
N LYS A 82 2.11 -3.65 -20.11
CA LYS A 82 2.59 -2.73 -21.15
C LYS A 82 4.11 -2.78 -21.29
N LEU A 83 4.85 -2.82 -20.19
CA LEU A 83 6.30 -2.95 -20.21
C LEU A 83 6.74 -4.27 -20.86
N ASP A 84 6.13 -5.38 -20.45
CA ASP A 84 6.45 -6.71 -21.01
C ASP A 84 6.18 -6.74 -22.53
N ASN A 85 5.05 -6.17 -22.98
CA ASN A 85 4.73 -6.08 -24.41
C ASN A 85 5.73 -5.19 -25.17
N MET A 86 6.10 -4.04 -24.59
CA MET A 86 7.09 -3.14 -25.19
C MET A 86 8.47 -3.80 -25.28
N GLU A 87 8.87 -4.57 -24.27
CA GLU A 87 10.13 -5.31 -24.27
C GLU A 87 10.18 -6.32 -25.43
N ILE A 88 9.10 -7.10 -25.60
CA ILE A 88 8.96 -8.05 -26.73
C ILE A 88 9.01 -7.32 -28.08
N GLU A 89 8.31 -6.19 -28.21
CA GLU A 89 8.32 -5.41 -29.45
C GLU A 89 9.70 -4.82 -29.76
N TYR A 90 10.42 -4.32 -28.76
CA TYR A 90 11.78 -3.83 -28.94
C TYR A 90 12.77 -4.92 -29.29
N GLU A 91 12.69 -6.08 -28.63
CA GLU A 91 13.50 -7.25 -28.95
C GLU A 91 13.27 -7.68 -30.41
N LYS A 92 12.00 -7.73 -30.83
CA LYS A 92 11.64 -8.05 -32.22
C LYS A 92 12.23 -7.06 -33.22
N ILE A 93 12.05 -5.75 -33.00
CA ILE A 93 12.58 -4.71 -33.89
C ILE A 93 14.11 -4.79 -33.97
N LEU A 94 14.78 -5.04 -32.84
CA LEU A 94 16.23 -5.19 -32.77
C LEU A 94 16.70 -6.38 -33.61
N HIS A 95 16.08 -7.55 -33.44
CA HIS A 95 16.41 -8.74 -34.21
C HIS A 95 16.16 -8.54 -35.70
N GLU A 96 14.99 -8.03 -36.10
CA GLU A 96 14.67 -7.76 -37.51
C GLU A 96 15.68 -6.79 -38.15
N THR A 97 16.11 -5.77 -37.41
CA THR A 97 17.10 -4.81 -37.89
C THR A 97 18.48 -5.43 -38.06
N LEU A 98 18.93 -6.23 -37.08
CA LEU A 98 20.22 -6.92 -37.12
C LEU A 98 20.28 -7.99 -38.21
N ASP A 99 19.19 -8.73 -38.40
CA ASP A 99 19.07 -9.73 -39.47
C ASP A 99 19.09 -9.08 -40.85
N SER A 100 18.39 -7.97 -41.01
CA SER A 100 18.41 -7.17 -42.25
C SER A 100 19.82 -6.65 -42.55
N LEU A 101 20.53 -6.11 -41.54
CA LEU A 101 21.89 -5.63 -41.70
C LEU A 101 22.87 -6.76 -42.07
N THR A 102 22.76 -7.91 -41.39
CA THR A 102 23.54 -9.11 -41.69
C THR A 102 23.32 -9.58 -43.11
N SER A 103 22.06 -9.61 -43.56
CA SER A 103 21.69 -9.99 -44.94
C SER A 103 22.32 -9.04 -45.96
N GLN A 104 22.23 -7.72 -45.73
CA GLN A 104 22.85 -6.72 -46.61
C GLN A 104 24.37 -6.85 -46.68
N LEU A 105 25.03 -7.09 -45.55
CA LEU A 105 26.48 -7.34 -45.50
C LEU A 105 26.87 -8.61 -46.26
N SER A 106 26.07 -9.67 -46.15
CA SER A 106 26.29 -10.91 -46.89
C SER A 106 26.21 -10.69 -48.39
N VAL A 107 25.19 -9.96 -48.86
CA VAL A 107 25.01 -9.61 -50.28
C VAL A 107 26.17 -8.74 -50.77
N ALA A 108 26.55 -7.72 -50.00
CA ALA A 108 27.67 -6.85 -50.36
C ALA A 108 29.00 -7.62 -50.45
N ARG A 109 29.26 -8.50 -49.48
CA ARG A 109 30.44 -9.38 -49.46
C ARG A 109 30.47 -10.28 -50.69
N GLN A 110 29.36 -10.96 -51.00
CA GLN A 110 29.25 -11.82 -52.18
C GLN A 110 29.52 -11.02 -53.47
N GLY A 111 28.92 -9.83 -53.61
CA GLY A 111 29.16 -8.99 -54.78
C GLY A 111 30.60 -8.50 -54.92
N TRP A 112 31.34 -8.32 -53.81
CA TRP A 112 32.78 -8.00 -53.85
C TRP A 112 33.62 -9.20 -54.26
N GLU A 113 33.28 -10.39 -53.76
CA GLU A 113 33.96 -11.64 -54.08
C GLU A 113 33.76 -12.03 -55.56
N GLU A 114 32.55 -11.87 -56.09
CA GLU A 114 32.23 -12.04 -57.52
C GLU A 114 33.00 -11.05 -58.41
N LYS A 115 33.06 -9.77 -58.02
CA LYS A 115 33.85 -8.77 -58.77
C LYS A 115 35.34 -9.05 -58.72
N SER A 116 35.87 -9.45 -57.56
CA SER A 116 37.27 -9.80 -57.39
C SER A 116 37.63 -11.02 -58.25
N THR A 117 36.84 -12.08 -58.20
CA THR A 117 37.05 -13.29 -59.00
C THR A 117 36.95 -13.01 -60.51
N ALA A 118 35.96 -12.22 -60.96
CA ALA A 118 35.86 -11.79 -62.35
C ALA A 118 37.08 -10.97 -62.81
N LEU A 119 37.56 -10.05 -61.95
CA LEU A 119 38.75 -9.24 -62.23
C LEU A 119 40.00 -10.13 -62.36
N HIS A 120 40.21 -11.06 -61.41
CA HIS A 120 41.32 -12.01 -61.46
C HIS A 120 41.27 -12.89 -62.73
N GLN A 121 40.08 -13.34 -63.12
CA GLN A 121 39.91 -14.14 -64.33
C GLN A 121 40.24 -13.33 -65.60
N ASN A 122 39.74 -12.09 -65.71
CA ASN A 122 40.05 -11.20 -66.83
C ASN A 122 41.56 -10.94 -66.96
N TYR A 123 42.26 -10.67 -65.85
CA TYR A 123 43.70 -10.46 -65.89
C TYR A 123 44.47 -11.73 -66.28
N LYS A 124 44.03 -12.90 -65.81
CA LYS A 124 44.63 -14.18 -66.19
C LYS A 124 44.49 -14.46 -67.68
N GLU A 125 43.32 -14.16 -68.26
CA GLU A 125 43.07 -14.27 -69.70
C GLU A 125 43.95 -13.31 -70.49
N LEU A 126 44.01 -12.04 -70.07
CA LEU A 126 44.86 -11.04 -70.70
C LEU A 126 46.35 -11.43 -70.69
N LEU A 127 46.88 -11.89 -69.56
CA LEU A 127 48.27 -12.39 -69.47
C LEU A 127 48.51 -13.55 -70.44
N SER A 128 47.55 -14.47 -70.55
CA SER A 128 47.61 -15.60 -71.47
C SER A 128 47.65 -15.15 -72.93
N GLU A 129 46.89 -14.11 -73.31
CA GLU A 129 46.95 -13.50 -74.65
C GLU A 129 48.33 -12.92 -74.97
N PHE A 130 49.04 -12.39 -73.98
CA PHE A 130 50.42 -11.91 -74.12
C PHE A 130 51.48 -13.02 -74.05
N GLY A 131 51.10 -14.29 -73.89
CA GLY A 131 52.01 -15.43 -73.78
C GLY A 131 52.76 -15.50 -72.43
N LEU A 132 52.29 -14.75 -71.42
CA LEU A 132 52.82 -14.75 -70.06
C LEU A 132 51.97 -15.67 -69.17
N ASN A 133 52.62 -16.55 -68.42
CA ASN A 133 51.89 -17.40 -67.48
C ASN A 133 51.75 -16.70 -66.13
N ALA A 134 50.55 -16.73 -65.55
CA ALA A 134 50.28 -16.08 -64.27
C ALA A 134 51.02 -16.70 -63.07
N PHE A 135 51.70 -17.84 -63.26
CA PHE A 135 52.54 -18.50 -62.25
C PHE A 135 54.04 -18.21 -62.41
N ASP A 136 54.45 -17.53 -63.49
CA ASP A 136 55.86 -17.20 -63.78
C ASP A 136 56.28 -15.81 -63.23
N ILE A 137 55.34 -15.08 -62.61
CA ILE A 137 55.50 -13.77 -61.94
C ILE A 137 55.07 -13.93 -60.48
#